data_AF-A0A7C7GLD6-F1
#
_entry.id   AF-A0A7C7GLD6-F1
#
_cell.length_a   1.000
_cell.length_b   1.000
_cell.length_c   1.000
_cell.angle_alpha   90.00
_cell.angle_beta   90.00
_cell.angle_gamma   90.00
#
_symmetry.space_group_name_H-M   'P 1'
#
loop_
_entity.id
_entity.type
_entity.pdbx_description
1 polymer ?
#
loop_
_entity_poly.entity_id
_entity_poly.type
_entity_poly.pdbx_seq_one_letter_code
_entity_poly.pdbx_strand_id
1 'polypeptide(L)'
;MSSIHEDSRQQLISMRKEAGLTQSELAKRLIPSCTQATVSRWEDGSSSIPFKHYIAFCIACGVDIGSYISDESEQTKANQSNVNKLAD
;
A
#
# COMPACT_ATOMS: atom_id res chain seq x y z
N MET A 1 15.05 -12.21 2.23
CA MET A 1 13.67 -11.73 2.43
C MET A 1 13.76 -10.33 3.00
N SER A 2 13.66 -9.33 2.12
CA SER A 2 13.54 -7.94 2.57
C SER A 2 12.25 -7.84 3.39
N SER A 3 12.37 -7.36 4.62
CA SER A 3 11.24 -7.19 5.51
C SER A 3 10.31 -6.15 4.91
N ILE A 4 9.02 -6.48 4.82
CA ILE A 4 7.92 -5.72 4.20
C ILE A 4 7.93 -4.21 4.54
N HIS A 5 8.60 -3.80 5.61
CA HIS A 5 8.67 -2.42 6.10
C HIS A 5 9.73 -1.52 5.42
N GLU A 6 10.88 -2.03 5.00
CA GLU A 6 11.94 -1.18 4.44
C GLU A 6 11.68 -0.86 2.96
N ASP A 7 11.21 -1.86 2.21
CA ASP A 7 10.86 -1.72 0.80
C ASP A 7 9.72 -0.70 0.59
N SER A 8 8.81 -0.57 1.56
CA SER A 8 7.68 0.36 1.47
C SER A 8 8.08 1.84 1.47
N ARG A 9 9.16 2.26 2.15
CA ARG A 9 9.53 3.70 2.22
C ARG A 9 10.07 4.21 0.89
N GLN A 10 11.03 3.49 0.33
CA GLN A 10 11.62 3.84 -0.97
C GLN A 10 10.59 3.75 -2.09
N GLN A 11 9.62 2.83 -2.00
CA GLN A 11 8.47 2.79 -2.91
C GLN A 11 7.63 4.07 -2.83
N LEU A 12 7.25 4.55 -1.64
CA LEU A 12 6.48 5.79 -1.50
C LEU A 12 7.20 6.99 -2.16
N ILE A 13 8.51 7.13 -1.89
CA ILE A 13 9.33 8.20 -2.48
C ILE A 13 9.37 8.09 -4.00
N SER A 14 9.59 6.88 -4.53
CA SER A 14 9.70 6.64 -5.96
C SER A 14 8.39 6.91 -6.68
N MET A 15 7.26 6.37 -6.18
CA MET A 15 5.92 6.62 -6.72
C MET A 15 5.60 8.12 -6.80
N ARG A 16 5.90 8.87 -5.74
CA ARG A 16 5.69 10.32 -5.72
C ARG A 16 6.55 11.04 -6.75
N LYS A 17 7.85 10.71 -6.81
CA LYS A 17 8.80 11.35 -7.74
C LYS A 17 8.50 11.02 -9.20
N GLU A 18 8.14 9.78 -9.50
CA GLU A 18 7.73 9.34 -10.84
C GLU A 18 6.44 10.03 -11.28
N ALA A 19 5.52 10.29 -10.35
CA ALA A 19 4.33 11.12 -10.60
C ALA A 19 4.65 12.64 -10.73
N GLY A 20 5.91 13.05 -10.57
CA GLY A 20 6.34 14.45 -10.70
C GLY A 20 5.87 15.36 -9.56
N LEU A 21 5.61 14.81 -8.37
CA LEU A 21 5.00 15.56 -7.26
C LEU A 21 6.00 15.92 -6.17
N THR A 22 5.86 17.12 -5.61
CA THR A 22 6.41 17.44 -4.29
C THR A 22 5.58 16.77 -3.19
N GLN A 23 6.15 16.63 -1.98
CA GLN A 23 5.41 16.11 -0.83
C GLN A 23 4.20 16.98 -0.48
N SER A 24 4.30 18.30 -0.66
CA SER A 24 3.19 19.25 -0.45
C SER A 24 2.07 19.08 -1.47
N GLU A 25 2.39 18.84 -2.73
CA GLU A 25 1.38 18.61 -3.77
C GLU A 25 0.68 17.28 -3.57
N LEU A 26 1.44 16.23 -3.23
CA LEU A 26 0.85 14.93 -2.91
C LEU A 26 -0.10 15.04 -1.71
N ALA A 27 0.33 15.68 -0.61
CA ALA A 27 -0.49 15.85 0.59
C ALA A 27 -1.85 16.51 0.31
N LYS A 28 -1.90 17.45 -0.65
CA LYS A 28 -3.13 18.10 -1.11
C LYS A 28 -4.00 17.21 -2.01
N ARG A 29 -3.41 16.26 -2.73
CA ARG A 29 -4.13 15.31 -3.60
C ARG A 29 -4.73 14.13 -2.83
N LEU A 30 -4.20 13.80 -1.66
CA LEU A 30 -4.73 12.72 -0.83
C LEU A 30 -6.15 13.04 -0.35
N ILE A 31 -6.97 11.99 -0.18
CA ILE A 31 -8.34 12.09 0.33
C ILE A 31 -8.51 11.08 1.49
N PRO A 32 -8.68 11.53 2.73
CA PRO A 32 -8.63 12.93 3.17
C PRO A 32 -7.22 13.54 2.99
N SER A 33 -7.16 14.85 2.75
CA SER A 33 -5.89 15.56 2.62
C SER A 33 -5.13 15.56 3.94
N CYS A 34 -3.81 15.61 3.88
CA CYS A 34 -2.96 15.72 5.06
C CYS A 34 -1.93 16.84 4.90
N THR A 35 -0.94 16.90 5.79
CA THR A 35 0.13 17.89 5.72
C THR A 35 1.35 17.33 4.99
N GLN A 36 2.19 18.21 4.43
CA GLN A 36 3.48 17.80 3.89
C GLN A 36 4.35 17.08 4.94
N ALA A 37 4.33 17.54 6.20
CA ALA A 37 5.07 16.91 7.28
C ALA A 37 4.61 15.46 7.55
N THR A 38 3.31 15.19 7.39
CA THR A 38 2.76 13.84 7.46
C THR A 38 3.33 12.94 6.36
N VAL A 39 3.35 13.43 5.10
CA VAL A 39 3.96 12.70 3.98
C VAL A 39 5.46 12.46 4.21
N SER A 40 6.19 13.47 4.72
CA SER A 40 7.60 13.32 5.06
C SER A 40 7.84 12.20 6.06
N ARG A 41 7.04 12.13 7.14
CA ARG A 41 7.18 11.07 8.16
C ARG A 41 6.86 9.68 7.63
N TRP A 42 5.99 9.56 6.62
CA TRP A 42 5.74 8.29 5.94
C TRP A 42 6.93 7.89 5.07
N GLU A 43 7.50 8.84 4.32
CA GLU A 43 8.63 8.61 3.43
C GLU A 43 9.96 8.36 4.17
N ASP A 44 10.18 9.00 5.32
CA ASP A 44 11.36 8.79 6.15
C ASP A 44 11.22 7.62 7.14
N GLY A 45 10.02 7.08 7.32
CA GLY A 45 9.75 5.94 8.21
C GLY A 45 9.48 6.30 9.67
N SER A 46 9.50 7.58 10.03
CA SER A 46 9.19 8.05 11.39
C SER A 46 7.73 7.75 11.79
N SER A 47 6.86 7.46 10.83
CA SER A 47 5.51 6.96 11.09
C SER A 47 5.04 6.00 10.01
N SER A 48 4.25 5.00 10.38
CA SER A 48 3.58 4.11 9.44
C SER A 48 2.46 4.83 8.69
N ILE A 49 2.34 4.58 7.38
CA ILE A 49 1.23 5.08 6.57
C ILE A 49 -0.02 4.23 6.84
N PRO A 50 -1.17 4.84 7.23
CA PRO A 50 -2.41 4.10 7.37
C PRO A 50 -2.86 3.54 6.01
N PHE A 51 -3.41 2.32 5.98
CA PHE A 51 -3.83 1.65 4.75
C PHE A 51 -4.70 2.52 3.83
N LYS A 52 -5.69 3.23 4.37
CA LYS A 52 -6.53 4.17 3.60
C LYS A 52 -5.73 5.25 2.86
N HIS A 53 -4.66 5.75 3.48
CA HIS A 53 -3.80 6.76 2.86
C HIS A 53 -2.84 6.12 1.87
N TYR A 54 -2.42 4.88 2.08
CA TYR A 54 -1.63 4.13 1.11
C TYR A 54 -2.40 3.93 -0.20
N ILE A 55 -3.66 3.50 -0.12
CA ILE A 55 -4.55 3.41 -1.31
C ILE A 55 -4.66 4.76 -2.01
N ALA A 56 -4.95 5.83 -1.27
CA ALA A 56 -5.04 7.18 -1.83
C ALA A 56 -3.72 7.67 -2.45
N PHE A 57 -2.57 7.26 -1.88
CA PHE A 57 -1.24 7.58 -2.38
C PHE A 57 -1.03 6.93 -3.75
N CYS A 58 -1.30 5.62 -3.87
CA CYS A 58 -1.22 4.91 -5.15
C CYS A 58 -2.07 5.59 -6.22
N ILE A 59 -3.34 5.89 -5.90
CA ILE A 59 -4.26 6.57 -6.82
C ILE A 59 -3.74 7.96 -7.22
N ALA A 60 -3.28 8.77 -6.26
CA ALA A 60 -2.78 10.12 -6.51
C ALA A 60 -1.50 10.15 -7.37
N CYS A 61 -0.73 9.06 -7.32
CA CYS A 61 0.47 8.84 -8.13
C CYS A 61 0.21 8.08 -9.45
N GLY A 62 -1.04 7.64 -9.71
CA GLY A 62 -1.38 6.88 -10.91
C GLY A 62 -0.86 5.44 -10.91
N VAL A 63 -0.62 4.87 -9.72
CA VAL A 63 -0.13 3.49 -9.55
C VAL A 63 -1.30 2.53 -9.42
N ASP A 64 -1.32 1.50 -10.26
CA ASP A 64 -2.31 0.44 -10.16
C ASP A 64 -2.06 -0.44 -8.93
N ILE A 65 -3.09 -0.58 -8.11
CA ILE A 65 -3.01 -1.27 -6.83
C ILE A 65 -3.06 -2.79 -6.98
N GLY A 66 -3.59 -3.28 -8.10
CA GLY A 66 -3.64 -4.71 -8.41
C GLY A 66 -2.26 -5.35 -8.50
N SER A 67 -1.22 -4.55 -8.75
CA SER A 67 0.18 -5.00 -8.73
C SER A 67 0.75 -5.26 -7.33
N TYR A 68 0.11 -4.75 -6.27
CA TYR A 68 0.56 -4.88 -4.87
C TYR A 68 -0.36 -5.77 -4.02
N ILE A 69 -1.59 -5.99 -4.46
CA ILE A 69 -2.50 -6.95 -3.84
C ILE A 69 -2.27 -8.28 -4.54
N SER A 70 -1.32 -9.06 -4.04
CA SER A 70 -1.17 -10.46 -4.46
C SER A 70 -2.51 -11.17 -4.25
N ASP A 71 -3.05 -11.70 -5.33
CA ASP A 71 -4.31 -12.42 -5.37
C ASP A 71 -4.17 -13.69 -4.50
N GLU A 72 -4.64 -13.65 -3.23
CA GLU A 72 -4.69 -14.81 -2.32
C GLU A 72 -5.75 -15.86 -2.75
N SER A 73 -6.27 -15.77 -3.98
CA SER A 73 -7.35 -16.61 -4.47
C SER A 73 -6.98 -18.08 -4.71
N GLU A 74 -5.73 -18.51 -4.46
CA GLU A 74 -5.37 -19.94 -4.51
C GLU A 74 -5.54 -20.70 -3.18
N GLN A 75 -5.74 -20.05 -2.02
CA GLN A 75 -5.88 -20.78 -0.75
C GLN A 75 -7.30 -21.31 -0.44
N THR A 76 -8.35 -20.85 -1.14
CA THR A 76 -9.73 -21.26 -0.84
C THR A 76 -10.10 -22.65 -1.39
N LYS A 77 -9.40 -23.16 -2.42
CA LYS A 77 -9.69 -24.51 -2.95
C LYS A 77 -9.17 -25.65 -2.07
N ALA A 78 -8.19 -25.41 -1.21
CA ALA A 78 -7.64 -26.45 -0.33
C ALA A 78 -8.50 -26.71 0.92
N ASN A 79 -9.25 -25.71 1.41
CA ASN A 79 -9.99 -25.85 2.66
C ASN A 79 -11.38 -26.52 2.51
N GLN A 80 -11.95 -26.56 1.30
CA GLN A 80 -13.22 -27.28 1.04
C GLN A 80 -13.05 -28.81 1.04
N SER A 81 -11.85 -29.32 0.77
CA SER A 81 -11.57 -30.75 0.81
C SER A 81 -11.44 -31.32 2.23
N ASN A 82 -11.19 -30.49 3.25
CA ASN A 82 -10.98 -30.95 4.63
C ASN A 82 -12.28 -31.01 5.46
N VAL A 83 -13.33 -30.26 5.07
CA VAL A 83 -14.62 -30.29 5.77
C VAL A 83 -15.45 -31.52 5.37
N ASN A 84 -15.29 -32.01 4.13
CA ASN A 84 -16.05 -33.15 3.61
C ASN A 84 -15.50 -34.53 4.02
N LYS A 85 -14.52 -34.60 4.93
CA LYS A 85 -13.92 -35.85 5.45
C LYS A 85 -14.26 -36.16 6.91
N LEU A 86 -15.12 -35.35 7.54
CA LEU A 86 -15.60 -35.53 8.92
C LEU A 86 -17.10 -35.85 8.99
N ALA A 87 -17.72 -36.13 7.84
CA ALA A 87 -19.16 -36.43 7.71
C ALA A 87 -19.45 -37.86 7.21
N ASP A 88 -18.46 -38.76 7.24
CA ASP A 88 -18.62 -40.22 7.07
C ASP A 88 -17.96 -40.97 8.25
#